data_AF-A0A166N804-F1
#
_entry.id   AF-A0A166N804-F1
#
_cell.length_a   1.000
_cell.length_b   1.000
_cell.length_c   1.000
_cell.angle_alpha   90.00
_cell.angle_beta   90.00
_cell.angle_gamma   90.00
#
_symmetry.space_group_name_H-M   'P 1'
#
loop_
_entity.id
_entity.type
_entity.pdbx_description
1 polymer ?
#
loop_
_entity_poly.entity_id
_entity_poly.type
_entity_poly.pdbx_seq_one_letter_code
_entity_poly.pdbx_strand_id
1 'polypeptide(L)'
;MFDDFVALRQSQTSYIHLSRNAGEEENDTLDYTLTPLVFLRQAAFFLWHRYHIWTYEKRLVTECGYNGNFPSWEWEYDTTGNLSSSPIFDGSPASMDGDGAPVPHGGLVLESPFDNVTTVLPPGNGGGCVTRGPFSNMTVHLGPQAMPSYGNVTAQNSATPKEDNPRCMTRGLNA
;
A
#
# COMPACT_ATOMS: atom_id res chain seq x y z
N MET A 1 12.39 -10.50 -0.08
CA MET A 1 13.42 -9.43 -0.04
C MET A 1 12.79 -8.03 -0.05
N PHE A 2 11.72 -7.79 -0.83
CA PHE A 2 10.85 -6.61 -0.66
C PHE A 2 9.71 -6.82 0.36
N ASP A 3 9.56 -8.07 0.82
CA ASP A 3 8.41 -8.60 1.54
C ASP A 3 8.48 -8.38 3.06
N ASP A 4 9.70 -8.39 3.62
CA ASP A 4 10.01 -8.15 5.04
C ASP A 4 9.45 -6.82 5.58
N PHE A 5 9.13 -5.88 4.69
CA PHE A 5 8.60 -4.56 5.06
C PHE A 5 7.09 -4.43 4.98
N VAL A 6 6.43 -5.36 4.30
CA VAL A 6 4.99 -5.24 4.07
C VAL A 6 4.20 -6.05 5.10
N ALA A 7 4.79 -7.10 5.67
CA ALA A 7 4.29 -7.72 6.89
C ALA A 7 4.27 -6.70 8.06
N LEU A 8 5.34 -5.92 8.24
CA LEU A 8 5.39 -4.77 9.19
C LEU A 8 4.31 -3.70 8.93
N ARG A 9 3.80 -3.63 7.69
CA ARG A 9 2.89 -2.59 7.21
C ARG A 9 1.41 -2.98 7.35
N GLN A 10 1.08 -4.27 7.37
CA GLN A 10 -0.33 -4.72 7.50
C GLN A 10 -0.98 -4.31 8.83
N SER A 11 -0.16 -4.05 9.85
CA SER A 11 -0.59 -3.68 11.19
C SER A 11 -0.76 -2.16 11.37
N GLN A 12 -0.28 -1.30 10.45
CA GLN A 12 -0.26 0.16 10.68
C GLN A 12 -0.73 1.04 9.51
N THR A 13 -1.30 0.50 8.45
CA THR A 13 -1.90 1.34 7.40
C THR A 13 -3.07 0.62 6.77
N SER A 14 -4.25 1.22 6.84
CA SER A 14 -5.26 0.95 5.82
C SER A 14 -4.59 1.33 4.49
N TYR A 15 -4.36 0.32 3.65
CA TYR A 15 -3.95 0.40 2.23
C TYR A 15 -2.46 0.16 1.90
N ILE A 16 -2.30 -0.80 0.96
CA ILE A 16 -1.11 -1.24 0.19
C ILE A 16 -0.33 -2.43 0.81
N HIS A 17 -0.36 -3.59 0.13
CA HIS A 17 0.30 -4.85 0.54
C HIS A 17 0.97 -5.59 -0.63
N LEU A 18 2.15 -6.20 -0.44
CA LEU A 18 2.94 -7.11 -1.29
C LEU A 18 3.82 -8.04 -0.38
N SER A 19 3.91 -9.38 -0.46
CA SER A 19 4.86 -10.22 0.37
C SER A 19 5.24 -11.55 -0.33
N ARG A 20 6.27 -12.37 0.04
CA ARG A 20 6.75 -13.63 -0.62
C ARG A 20 7.82 -14.46 0.19
N ASN A 21 7.61 -14.92 1.46
CA ASN A 21 8.07 -16.23 2.05
C ASN A 21 8.46 -16.31 3.58
N ALA A 22 8.49 -17.58 4.06
CA ALA A 22 8.46 -18.22 5.39
C ALA A 22 9.54 -18.00 6.50
N GLY A 23 10.29 -16.90 6.53
CA GLY A 23 11.18 -16.58 7.68
C GLY A 23 10.50 -15.81 8.82
N GLU A 24 9.21 -15.47 8.66
CA GLU A 24 8.50 -14.36 9.29
C GLU A 24 7.67 -14.71 10.54
N GLU A 25 7.58 -15.98 10.95
CA GLU A 25 6.50 -16.47 11.84
C GLU A 25 6.62 -16.10 13.34
N GLU A 26 7.81 -15.78 13.88
CA GLU A 26 8.03 -15.62 15.34
C GLU A 26 7.69 -14.22 15.88
N ASN A 27 7.82 -13.17 15.05
CA ASN A 27 7.57 -11.77 15.44
C ASN A 27 6.11 -11.33 15.20
N ASP A 28 5.32 -12.18 14.54
CA ASP A 28 3.92 -12.00 14.19
C ASP A 28 3.02 -11.82 15.43
N THR A 29 3.26 -12.56 16.51
CA THR A 29 2.30 -12.65 17.64
C THR A 29 2.24 -11.40 18.54
N LEU A 30 3.35 -10.67 18.69
CA LEU A 30 3.45 -9.50 19.57
C LEU A 30 2.70 -8.28 19.03
N ASP A 31 2.66 -8.12 17.71
CA ASP A 31 2.07 -6.95 17.04
C ASP A 31 0.53 -6.95 17.00
N TYR A 32 -0.14 -8.10 17.12
CA TYR A 32 -1.60 -8.20 17.17
C TYR A 32 -2.23 -7.53 18.41
N THR A 33 -1.44 -7.27 19.46
CA THR A 33 -1.95 -6.73 20.73
C THR A 33 -1.90 -5.21 20.82
N LEU A 34 -1.12 -4.52 19.97
CA LEU A 34 -0.80 -3.08 20.14
C LEU A 34 -1.45 -2.13 19.12
N THR A 35 -2.17 -2.63 18.11
CA THR A 35 -2.78 -1.86 17.00
C THR A 35 -3.64 -0.66 17.42
N PRO A 36 -4.51 -0.77 18.45
CA PRO A 36 -5.29 0.38 18.93
C PRO A 36 -4.41 1.48 19.55
N LEU A 37 -3.21 1.17 20.05
CA LEU A 37 -2.42 2.12 20.85
C LEU A 37 -1.66 3.14 20.00
N VAL A 38 -1.27 2.80 18.77
CA VAL A 38 -0.43 3.67 17.92
C VAL A 38 -1.27 4.71 17.15
N PHE A 39 -2.43 4.31 16.63
CA PHE A 39 -3.33 5.22 15.93
C PHE A 39 -4.11 6.16 16.85
N LEU A 40 -4.33 5.78 18.11
CA LEU A 40 -5.05 6.60 19.08
C LEU A 40 -4.16 7.66 19.77
N ARG A 41 -2.84 7.69 19.51
CA ARG A 41 -1.91 8.68 20.09
C ARG A 41 -1.03 9.33 19.02
N GLN A 42 -1.38 10.55 18.62
CA GLN A 42 -0.79 11.31 17.49
C GLN A 42 0.74 11.47 17.56
N ALA A 43 1.34 11.50 18.75
CA ALA A 43 2.79 11.61 18.91
C ALA A 43 3.54 10.32 18.51
N ALA A 44 2.95 9.15 18.73
CA ALA A 44 3.56 7.87 18.37
C ALA A 44 3.51 7.63 16.86
N PHE A 45 2.46 8.12 16.20
CA PHE A 45 2.27 7.99 14.75
C PHE A 45 3.49 8.48 13.95
N PHE A 46 3.92 9.73 14.15
CA PHE A 46 5.04 10.30 13.39
C PHE A 46 6.38 9.64 13.71
N LEU A 47 6.64 9.35 14.98
CA LEU A 47 7.88 8.71 15.41
C LEU A 47 7.99 7.28 14.87
N TRP A 48 6.88 6.54 14.90
CA TRP A 48 6.84 5.18 14.38
C TRP A 48 7.05 5.15 12.87
N HIS A 49 6.35 5.98 12.08
CA HIS A 49 6.52 6.01 10.62
C HIS A 49 7.93 6.43 10.22
N ARG A 50 8.52 7.40 10.93
CA ARG A 50 9.92 7.79 10.71
C ARG A 50 10.87 6.63 10.99
N TYR A 51 10.65 5.90 12.09
CA TYR A 51 11.45 4.73 12.42
C TYR A 51 11.29 3.61 11.39
N HIS A 52 10.07 3.39 10.88
CA HIS A 52 9.80 2.40 9.85
C HIS A 52 10.50 2.70 8.53
N ILE A 53 10.45 3.94 8.04
CA ILE A 53 11.16 4.33 6.82
C ILE A 53 12.68 4.20 7.01
N TRP A 54 13.18 4.57 8.20
CA TRP A 54 14.60 4.43 8.52
C TRP A 54 15.06 2.97 8.53
N THR A 55 14.29 2.04 9.10
CA THR A 55 14.63 0.61 9.05
C THR A 55 14.57 0.07 7.62
N TYR A 56 13.65 0.59 6.78
CA TYR A 56 13.59 0.32 5.34
C TYR A 56 14.85 0.69 4.60
N GLU A 57 15.27 1.95 4.73
CA GLU A 57 16.52 2.42 4.16
C GLU A 57 17.71 1.59 4.63
N LYS A 58 17.78 1.27 5.93
CA LYS A 58 18.90 0.49 6.46
C LYS A 58 19.04 -0.88 5.81
N ARG A 59 17.95 -1.62 5.62
CA ARG A 59 18.00 -2.93 4.95
C ARG A 59 18.36 -2.82 3.47
N LEU A 60 17.85 -1.80 2.77
CA LEU A 60 18.27 -1.55 1.39
C LEU A 60 19.79 -1.37 1.30
N VAL A 61 20.39 -0.64 2.24
CA VAL A 61 21.85 -0.44 2.28
C VAL A 61 22.57 -1.74 2.65
N THR A 62 22.15 -2.43 3.71
CA THR A 62 22.90 -3.57 4.27
C THR A 62 22.72 -4.87 3.50
N GLU A 63 21.52 -5.13 2.98
CA GLU A 63 21.17 -6.40 2.33
C GLU A 63 21.20 -6.29 0.79
N CYS A 64 20.80 -5.13 0.24
CA CYS A 64 20.74 -4.92 -1.22
C CYS A 64 21.89 -4.05 -1.76
N GLY A 65 22.75 -3.49 -0.89
CA GLY A 65 23.87 -2.65 -1.30
C GLY A 65 23.48 -1.29 -1.87
N TYR A 66 22.30 -0.75 -1.50
CA TYR A 66 21.86 0.57 -1.95
C TYR A 66 22.77 1.68 -1.41
N ASN A 67 23.25 2.57 -2.28
CA ASN A 67 24.12 3.70 -1.93
C ASN A 67 23.54 5.07 -2.33
N GLY A 68 22.27 5.09 -2.76
CA GLY A 68 21.57 6.32 -3.12
C GLY A 68 20.92 7.00 -1.92
N ASN A 69 20.31 8.16 -2.17
CA ASN A 69 19.46 8.84 -1.20
C ASN A 69 18.07 8.18 -1.15
N PHE A 70 17.44 8.18 0.02
CA PHE A 70 16.06 7.73 0.14
C PHE A 70 15.10 8.71 -0.57
N PRO A 71 14.30 8.27 -1.57
CA PRO A 71 13.48 9.17 -2.36
C PRO A 71 12.21 9.62 -1.62
N SER A 72 11.74 10.84 -1.91
CA SER A 72 10.43 11.37 -1.50
C SER A 72 9.52 11.57 -2.72
N TRP A 73 8.21 11.53 -2.49
CA TRP A 73 7.20 11.92 -3.48
C TRP A 73 6.65 13.30 -3.15
N GLU A 74 7.01 14.29 -3.97
CA GLU A 74 6.45 15.64 -3.92
C GLU A 74 5.12 15.70 -4.67
N TRP A 75 4.06 15.24 -4.00
CA TRP A 75 2.72 15.05 -4.57
C TRP A 75 2.11 16.30 -5.21
N GLU A 76 2.49 17.50 -4.78
CA GLU A 76 1.97 18.78 -5.29
C GLU A 76 2.17 18.93 -6.81
N TYR A 77 3.27 18.42 -7.36
CA TYR A 77 3.55 18.47 -8.80
C TYR A 77 2.62 17.60 -9.64
N ASP A 78 2.02 16.58 -9.02
CA ASP A 78 1.14 15.63 -9.70
C ASP A 78 -0.35 15.98 -9.56
N THR A 79 -0.68 17.06 -8.83
CA THR A 79 -2.07 17.47 -8.56
C THR A 79 -2.76 18.20 -9.71
N THR A 80 -2.01 18.89 -10.57
CA THR A 80 -2.56 19.78 -11.62
C THR A 80 -2.59 19.14 -13.02
N GLY A 81 -2.25 17.85 -13.12
CA GLY A 81 -2.10 17.14 -14.38
C GLY A 81 -2.59 15.69 -14.34
N ASN A 82 -2.19 14.90 -15.34
CA ASN A 82 -2.50 13.48 -15.37
C ASN A 82 -1.56 12.75 -14.40
N LEU A 83 -2.09 12.16 -13.33
CA LEU A 83 -1.31 11.36 -12.38
C LEU A 83 -0.54 10.21 -13.06
N SER A 84 -1.07 9.68 -14.16
CA SER A 84 -0.40 8.65 -14.98
C SER A 84 0.84 9.15 -15.74
N SER A 85 1.11 10.46 -15.72
CA SER A 85 2.32 11.06 -16.30
C SER A 85 3.38 11.40 -15.25
N SER A 86 3.08 11.20 -13.96
CA SER A 86 4.06 11.32 -12.89
C SER A 86 5.20 10.33 -13.12
N PRO A 87 6.48 10.72 -12.95
CA PRO A 87 7.62 9.80 -13.04
C PRO A 87 7.50 8.59 -12.10
N ILE A 88 6.66 8.70 -11.06
CA ILE A 88 6.39 7.61 -10.12
C ILE A 88 5.38 6.62 -10.69
N PHE A 89 4.45 7.06 -11.53
CA PHE A 89 3.29 6.28 -11.99
C PHE A 89 3.17 6.16 -13.52
N ASP A 90 4.21 6.51 -14.28
CA ASP A 90 4.21 6.46 -15.75
C ASP A 90 4.36 5.04 -16.33
N GLY A 91 4.73 4.07 -15.50
CA GLY A 91 4.99 2.68 -15.91
C GLY A 91 6.33 2.48 -16.62
N SER A 92 7.23 3.46 -16.55
CA SER A 92 8.60 3.35 -17.05
C SER A 92 9.45 2.40 -16.19
N PRO A 93 10.63 1.96 -16.66
CA PRO A 93 11.53 1.13 -15.86
C PRO A 93 12.06 1.81 -14.57
N ALA A 94 11.89 3.13 -14.43
CA ALA A 94 12.30 3.89 -13.26
C ALA A 94 11.12 4.25 -12.32
N SER A 95 9.91 3.84 -12.68
CA SER A 95 8.70 4.17 -11.93
C SER A 95 8.38 3.13 -10.86
N MET A 96 7.41 3.44 -10.01
CA MET A 96 6.78 2.50 -9.08
C MET A 96 5.57 1.83 -9.76
N ASP A 97 5.80 1.35 -10.98
CA ASP A 97 4.83 0.89 -11.97
C ASP A 97 3.92 1.95 -12.56
N GLY A 98 2.98 1.53 -13.41
CA GLY A 98 1.92 2.35 -13.96
C GLY A 98 0.55 2.09 -13.32
N ASP A 99 -0.49 2.48 -14.05
CA ASP A 99 -1.87 2.17 -13.68
C ASP A 99 -2.20 0.67 -13.87
N GLY A 100 -3.27 0.24 -13.20
CA GLY A 100 -3.84 -1.09 -13.38
C GLY A 100 -4.54 -1.26 -14.73
N ALA A 101 -4.79 -2.51 -15.12
CA ALA A 101 -5.66 -2.82 -16.25
C ALA A 101 -7.04 -2.16 -16.03
N PRO A 102 -7.66 -1.62 -17.08
CA PRO A 102 -8.92 -0.90 -16.95
C PRO A 102 -10.04 -1.87 -16.55
N VAL A 103 -10.70 -1.57 -15.44
CA VAL A 103 -11.84 -2.34 -14.95
C VAL A 103 -13.02 -1.38 -14.77
N PRO A 104 -14.16 -1.58 -15.45
CA PRO A 104 -15.35 -0.78 -15.20
C PRO A 104 -15.82 -0.94 -13.75
N HIS A 105 -15.74 0.12 -12.95
CA HIS A 105 -16.17 0.13 -11.56
C HIS A 105 -16.75 1.49 -11.16
N GLY A 106 -17.52 1.51 -10.06
CA GLY A 106 -18.01 2.74 -9.46
C GLY A 106 -16.90 3.54 -8.76
N GLY A 107 -17.26 4.69 -8.18
CA GLY A 107 -16.36 5.44 -7.32
C GLY A 107 -15.93 4.66 -6.06
N LEU A 108 -14.78 4.99 -5.51
CA LEU A 108 -14.33 4.43 -4.24
C LEU A 108 -15.08 5.09 -3.10
N VAL A 109 -15.75 4.29 -2.26
CA VAL A 109 -16.55 4.81 -1.16
C VAL A 109 -15.77 4.66 0.14
N LEU A 110 -15.46 5.77 0.79
CA LEU A 110 -14.72 5.83 2.05
C LEU A 110 -15.63 6.36 3.16
N GLU A 111 -15.82 5.57 4.21
CA GLU A 111 -16.57 5.98 5.39
C GLU A 111 -15.60 6.40 6.50
N SER A 112 -15.79 7.61 7.03
CA SER A 112 -14.98 8.11 8.13
C SER A 112 -15.40 7.45 9.45
N PRO A 113 -14.45 6.89 10.22
CA PRO A 113 -14.74 6.21 11.48
C PRO A 113 -15.09 7.15 12.63
N PHE A 114 -14.98 8.47 12.44
CA PHE A 114 -15.16 9.47 13.49
C PHE A 114 -16.50 10.20 13.42
N ASP A 115 -17.05 10.40 12.22
CA ASP A 115 -18.24 11.22 11.97
C ASP A 115 -19.25 10.55 11.03
N ASN A 116 -19.02 9.30 10.62
CA ASN A 116 -19.85 8.54 9.66
C ASN A 116 -20.10 9.28 8.34
N VAL A 117 -19.22 10.22 7.98
CA VAL A 117 -19.31 10.93 6.71
C VAL A 117 -18.77 10.00 5.62
N THR A 118 -19.59 9.80 4.58
CA THR A 118 -19.20 9.02 3.40
C THR A 118 -18.62 9.96 2.34
N THR A 119 -17.38 9.72 1.96
CA THR A 119 -16.69 10.41 0.86
C THR A 119 -16.59 9.47 -0.33
N VAL A 120 -17.04 9.91 -1.50
CA VAL A 120 -16.95 9.14 -2.74
C VAL A 120 -15.89 9.75 -3.63
N LEU A 121 -14.82 9.00 -3.89
CA LEU A 121 -13.81 9.37 -4.87
C LEU A 121 -14.28 8.90 -6.26
N PRO A 122 -14.12 9.70 -7.32
CA PRO A 122 -14.53 9.30 -8.67
C PRO A 122 -13.80 8.03 -9.11
N PRO A 123 -14.35 7.22 -10.02
CA PRO A 123 -13.62 6.07 -10.54
C PRO A 123 -12.41 6.54 -11.36
N GLY A 124 -11.25 5.93 -11.09
CA GLY A 124 -10.07 6.05 -11.96
C GLY A 124 -10.21 5.23 -13.24
N ASN A 125 -9.18 5.28 -14.09
CA ASN A 125 -9.16 4.52 -15.35
C ASN A 125 -8.68 3.07 -15.19
N GLY A 126 -8.05 2.73 -14.06
CA GLY A 126 -7.52 1.41 -13.74
C GLY A 126 -8.49 0.53 -12.96
N GLY A 127 -8.01 -0.03 -11.85
CA GLY A 127 -8.75 -0.88 -10.92
C GLY A 127 -8.33 -2.36 -10.96
N GLY A 128 -7.73 -2.81 -12.06
CA GLY A 128 -7.20 -4.16 -12.23
C GLY A 128 -5.73 -4.31 -11.83
N CYS A 129 -5.14 -5.45 -12.22
CA CYS A 129 -3.72 -5.72 -12.00
C CYS A 129 -2.83 -4.71 -12.74
N VAL A 130 -1.75 -4.28 -12.10
CA VAL A 130 -0.72 -3.46 -12.72
C VAL A 130 -0.03 -4.23 -13.85
N THR A 131 0.13 -3.59 -15.01
CA THR A 131 0.58 -4.26 -16.25
C THR A 131 1.96 -3.85 -16.74
N ARG A 132 2.53 -2.74 -16.23
CA ARG A 132 3.78 -2.15 -16.71
C ARG A 132 4.62 -1.62 -15.55
N GLY A 133 5.94 -1.73 -15.71
CA GLY A 133 6.95 -1.28 -14.76
C GLY A 133 7.66 -2.40 -14.00
N PRO A 134 8.62 -2.07 -13.12
CA PRO A 134 9.49 -3.02 -12.44
C PRO A 134 8.79 -4.03 -11.52
N PHE A 135 7.63 -3.67 -10.96
CA PHE A 135 6.86 -4.49 -10.01
C PHE A 135 5.58 -5.06 -10.63
N SER A 136 5.40 -4.97 -11.95
CA SER A 136 4.24 -5.54 -12.66
C SER A 136 4.06 -7.05 -12.48
N ASN A 137 5.14 -7.79 -12.20
CA ASN A 137 5.11 -9.23 -11.90
C ASN A 137 5.26 -9.53 -10.40
N MET A 138 5.00 -8.55 -9.54
CA MET A 138 5.06 -8.73 -8.10
C MET A 138 3.77 -9.38 -7.59
N THR A 139 3.94 -10.43 -6.80
CA THR A 139 2.82 -11.11 -6.13
C THR A 139 2.60 -10.50 -4.75
N VAL A 140 1.35 -10.22 -4.44
CA VAL A 140 0.87 -9.85 -3.11
C VAL A 140 0.41 -11.10 -2.40
N HIS A 141 0.97 -11.38 -1.22
CA HIS A 141 0.66 -12.61 -0.49
C HIS A 141 -0.22 -12.40 0.75
N LEU A 142 -0.41 -11.17 1.26
CA LEU A 142 -1.16 -10.95 2.50
C LEU A 142 -2.42 -10.10 2.30
N GLY A 143 -3.37 -10.17 3.23
CA GLY A 143 -4.66 -9.46 3.19
C GLY A 143 -5.70 -10.10 2.25
N PRO A 144 -6.73 -9.35 1.79
CA PRO A 144 -7.08 -7.99 2.20
C PRO A 144 -7.56 -7.93 3.65
N GLN A 145 -7.23 -6.86 4.36
CA GLN A 145 -7.82 -6.50 5.65
C GLN A 145 -8.36 -5.07 5.50
N ALA A 146 -9.65 -4.90 5.70
CA ALA A 146 -10.37 -3.63 5.58
C ALA A 146 -10.12 -2.87 4.25
N MET A 147 -10.16 -3.57 3.11
CA MET A 147 -9.94 -2.94 1.78
C MET A 147 -11.24 -2.31 1.24
N PRO A 148 -11.29 -0.99 0.92
CA PRO A 148 -12.43 -0.30 0.35
C PRO A 148 -12.93 -0.98 -0.90
N SER A 149 -14.25 -0.99 -1.02
CA SER A 149 -14.92 -1.52 -2.18
C SER A 149 -15.36 -0.39 -3.10
N TYR A 150 -15.28 -0.64 -4.41
CA TYR A 150 -15.88 0.24 -5.39
C TYR A 150 -17.41 0.17 -5.28
N GLY A 151 -18.06 1.32 -5.18
CA GLY A 151 -19.53 1.43 -5.13
C GLY A 151 -20.21 0.91 -3.86
N ASN A 152 -19.46 0.54 -2.81
CA ASN A 152 -20.03 0.06 -1.54
C ASN A 152 -19.19 0.52 -0.35
N VAL A 153 -19.85 0.92 0.74
CA VAL A 153 -19.24 1.27 2.03
C VAL A 153 -18.58 0.08 2.73
N THR A 154 -18.98 -1.14 2.38
CA THR A 154 -18.46 -2.36 3.00
C THR A 154 -17.06 -2.66 2.51
N ALA A 155 -16.09 -2.70 3.44
CA ALA A 155 -14.73 -3.12 3.13
C ALA A 155 -14.63 -4.64 2.89
N GLN A 156 -13.81 -5.02 1.91
CA GLN A 156 -13.40 -6.38 1.63
C GLN A 156 -12.39 -6.85 2.68
N ASN A 157 -12.66 -8.02 3.25
CA ASN A 157 -11.84 -8.65 4.27
C ASN A 157 -11.63 -10.13 3.92
N SER A 158 -10.41 -10.60 4.05
CA SER A 158 -10.10 -12.02 4.12
C SER A 158 -10.47 -12.53 5.52
N ALA A 159 -11.03 -13.74 5.61
CA ALA A 159 -11.24 -14.39 6.90
C ALA A 159 -9.92 -14.66 7.65
N THR A 160 -8.83 -14.79 6.89
CA THR A 160 -7.49 -15.11 7.35
C THR A 160 -6.48 -14.16 6.70
N PRO A 161 -6.44 -12.88 7.10
CA PRO A 161 -5.66 -11.85 6.41
C PRO A 161 -4.14 -12.02 6.50
N LYS A 162 -3.66 -12.86 7.42
CA LYS A 162 -2.23 -13.14 7.65
C LYS A 162 -1.74 -14.38 6.91
N GLU A 163 -2.68 -15.20 6.45
CA GLU A 163 -2.36 -16.41 5.71
C GLU A 163 -2.00 -16.05 4.27
N ASP A 164 -1.28 -16.96 3.63
CA ASP A 164 -0.85 -16.81 2.24
C ASP A 164 -2.06 -16.70 1.29
N ASN A 165 -2.13 -15.59 0.58
CA ASN A 165 -3.17 -15.21 -0.38
C ASN A 165 -2.56 -14.53 -1.61
N PRO A 166 -1.90 -15.32 -2.49
CA PRO A 166 -1.17 -14.81 -3.65
C PRO A 166 -2.10 -14.21 -4.70
N ARG A 167 -1.85 -12.94 -5.06
CA ARG A 167 -2.58 -12.19 -6.10
C ARG A 167 -1.70 -11.11 -6.73
N CYS A 168 -2.16 -10.49 -7.81
CA CYS A 168 -1.44 -9.36 -8.42
C CYS A 168 -1.60 -8.07 -7.58
N MET A 169 -0.66 -7.13 -7.73
CA MET A 169 -0.87 -5.75 -7.29
C MET A 169 -1.94 -5.08 -8.15
N THR A 170 -2.98 -4.52 -7.55
CA THR A 170 -3.98 -3.72 -8.25
C THR A 170 -3.79 -2.23 -8.00
N ARG A 171 -4.13 -1.41 -8.98
CA ARG A 171 -4.07 0.06 -8.87
C ARG A 171 -5.14 0.69 -9.75
N GLY A 172 -5.80 1.72 -9.22
CA GLY A 172 -6.66 2.61 -9.99
C GLY A 172 -6.24 4.04 -9.71
N LEU A 173 -5.44 4.63 -10.59
CA LEU A 173 -5.02 6.03 -10.46
C LEU A 173 -6.23 6.95 -10.57
N ASN A 174 -6.36 7.83 -9.60
CA ASN A 174 -7.49 8.73 -9.43
C ASN A 174 -6.94 10.16 -9.32
N ALA A 175 -7.46 11.07 -10.14
CA ALA A 175 -7.06 12.47 -10.20
C ALA A 175 -8.29 13.36 -10.02
#